data_AF-A0A2I4CSU7-F1
#
_entry.id   AF-A0A2I4CSU7-F1
#
_cell.length_a   1.000
_cell.length_b   1.000
_cell.length_c   1.000
_cell.angle_alpha   90.00
_cell.angle_beta   90.00
_cell.angle_gamma   90.00
#
_symmetry.space_group_name_H-M   'P 1'
#
loop_
_entity.id
_entity.type
_entity.pdbx_description
1 polymer ?
#
loop_
_entity_poly.entity_id
_entity_poly.type
_entity_poly.pdbx_seq_one_letter_code
_entity_poly.pdbx_strand_id
1 'polypeptide(L)'
;MSKVTKGIKQKKDGHYELPLPFKTDDPNLPNNKQSAEHRLSSLERRLKKDEKYYKDYVKFMNDIITRGDAEKVPEQELDNKTTWYIPHHGVYHPHKPEKIRVVFDCSARFQGTSLNDHLLTGPDLTNTLVGVLCRFRKGPIAIMCDVERMFHQFHVIKEHQDYLRFLWWDNGDLNSEPSVYRMKVHLFGAASSPGCCNFGLKHIASEGRNKFNKETVQFIQRGFYVDDGLASVTSIAKAIQLVEESRELCKTGNLHLHKFVSNNKEVLATIPQEEQAESINQNMTFGELHIERALGVQWCIEAD
;
A
#
# COMPACT_ATOMS: atom_id res chain seq x y z
N MET A 1 16.83 -3.12 10.15
CA MET A 1 16.82 -1.74 9.60
C MET A 1 18.08 -1.37 8.82
N SER A 2 19.30 -1.74 9.24
CA SER A 2 20.52 -1.37 8.48
C SER A 2 20.47 -1.72 7.00
N LYS A 3 19.83 -2.84 6.59
CA LYS A 3 19.70 -3.22 5.17
C LYS A 3 18.84 -2.21 4.40
N VAL A 4 17.65 -1.88 4.91
CA VAL A 4 16.72 -0.91 4.30
C VAL A 4 17.31 0.50 4.30
N THR A 5 17.89 0.94 5.42
CA THR A 5 18.47 2.30 5.54
C THR A 5 19.66 2.53 4.61
N LYS A 6 20.51 1.51 4.39
CA LYS A 6 21.63 1.62 3.44
C LYS A 6 21.20 1.46 1.98
N GLY A 7 20.06 0.79 1.74
CA GLY A 7 19.60 0.43 0.41
C GLY A 7 18.54 1.36 -0.19
N ILE A 8 17.92 2.24 0.62
CA ILE A 8 16.90 3.17 0.12
C ILE A 8 17.51 4.18 -0.86
N LYS A 9 16.88 4.34 -2.02
CA LYS A 9 17.28 5.31 -3.05
C LYS A 9 16.07 5.91 -3.73
N GLN A 10 16.17 7.17 -4.12
CA GLN A 10 15.18 7.78 -4.99
C GLN A 10 15.50 7.49 -6.45
N LYS A 11 14.51 6.99 -7.18
CA LYS A 11 14.61 6.70 -8.62
C LYS A 11 14.35 7.97 -9.44
N LYS A 12 14.72 7.92 -10.73
CA LYS A 12 14.53 9.04 -11.68
C LYS A 12 13.05 9.40 -11.90
N ASP A 13 12.14 8.46 -11.68
CA ASP A 13 10.69 8.65 -11.74
C ASP A 13 10.10 9.16 -10.42
N GLY A 14 10.93 9.53 -9.44
CA GLY A 14 10.52 10.16 -8.17
C GLY A 14 10.17 9.17 -7.06
N HIS A 15 9.83 7.92 -7.39
CA HIS A 15 9.57 6.87 -6.41
C HIS A 15 10.83 6.48 -5.64
N TYR A 16 10.67 6.00 -4.41
CA TYR A 16 11.75 5.39 -3.65
C TYR A 16 11.78 3.87 -3.88
N GLU A 17 12.97 3.32 -4.07
CA GLU A 17 13.24 1.89 -4.05
C GLU A 17 13.90 1.46 -2.75
N LEU A 18 13.50 0.29 -2.24
CA LEU A 18 14.04 -0.30 -1.02
C LEU A 18 14.31 -1.80 -1.24
N PRO A 19 15.31 -2.38 -0.56
CA PRO A 19 15.53 -3.82 -0.62
C PRO A 19 14.46 -4.58 0.17
N LEU A 20 14.11 -5.78 -0.30
CA LEU A 20 13.55 -6.80 0.58
C LEU A 20 14.56 -7.10 1.72
N PRO A 21 14.17 -6.96 3.00
CA PRO A 21 15.10 -7.09 4.12
C PRO A 21 15.28 -8.58 4.49
N PHE A 22 15.98 -9.34 3.64
CA PHE A 22 16.27 -10.75 3.91
C PHE A 22 17.10 -10.93 5.20
N LYS A 23 16.80 -12.00 5.95
CA LYS A 23 17.51 -12.40 7.17
C LYS A 23 18.96 -12.78 6.86
N THR A 24 19.19 -13.47 5.75
CA THR A 24 20.50 -13.80 5.18
C THR A 24 20.69 -13.04 3.86
N ASP A 25 21.91 -12.98 3.33
CA ASP A 25 22.15 -12.32 2.03
C ASP A 25 21.83 -13.26 0.85
N ASP A 26 21.91 -14.56 1.07
CA ASP A 26 21.50 -15.61 0.12
C ASP A 26 20.41 -16.47 0.79
N PRO A 27 19.11 -16.15 0.59
CA PRO A 27 18.02 -16.92 1.15
C PRO A 27 17.88 -18.24 0.38
N ASN A 28 18.01 -19.36 1.10
CA ASN A 28 17.82 -20.69 0.51
C ASN A 28 16.33 -20.96 0.25
N LEU A 29 15.88 -20.60 -0.95
CA LEU A 29 14.52 -20.81 -1.44
C LEU A 29 14.55 -21.80 -2.61
N PRO A 30 14.01 -23.02 -2.45
CA PRO A 30 13.94 -23.98 -3.55
C PRO A 30 12.97 -23.50 -4.63
N ASN A 31 13.16 -23.97 -5.86
CA ASN A 31 12.25 -23.63 -6.96
C ASN A 31 10.85 -24.19 -6.69
N ASN A 32 9.90 -23.30 -6.42
CA ASN A 32 8.52 -23.64 -6.05
C ASN A 32 7.52 -23.47 -7.23
N LYS A 33 8.00 -23.31 -8.46
CA LYS A 33 7.15 -23.01 -9.64
C LYS A 33 6.02 -24.02 -9.80
N GLN A 34 6.30 -25.32 -9.67
CA GLN A 34 5.28 -26.38 -9.75
C GLN A 34 4.14 -26.20 -8.73
N SER A 35 4.47 -25.73 -7.51
CA SER A 35 3.46 -25.44 -6.49
C SER A 35 2.62 -24.23 -6.89
N ALA A 36 3.22 -23.20 -7.48
CA ALA A 36 2.49 -22.04 -7.98
C ALA A 36 1.57 -22.40 -9.17
N GLU A 37 2.03 -23.24 -10.10
CA GLU A 37 1.23 -23.78 -11.22
C GLU A 37 -0.01 -24.53 -10.70
N HIS A 38 0.15 -25.42 -9.71
CA HIS A 38 -0.98 -26.13 -9.12
C HIS A 38 -2.03 -25.18 -8.48
N ARG A 39 -1.55 -24.12 -7.81
CA ARG A 39 -2.43 -23.09 -7.25
C ARG A 39 -3.12 -22.29 -8.35
N LEU A 40 -2.40 -21.99 -9.43
CA LEU A 40 -2.94 -21.30 -10.60
C LEU A 40 -4.02 -22.12 -11.30
N SER A 41 -3.83 -23.42 -11.54
CA SER A 41 -4.87 -24.28 -12.12
C SER A 41 -6.13 -24.33 -11.25
N SER A 42 -5.98 -24.20 -9.93
CA SER A 42 -7.12 -24.12 -9.01
C SER A 42 -7.86 -22.79 -9.13
N LEU A 43 -7.13 -21.69 -9.32
CA LEU A 43 -7.71 -20.39 -9.63
C LEU A 43 -8.42 -20.41 -10.99
N GLU A 44 -7.81 -21.00 -12.02
CA GLU A 44 -8.39 -21.14 -13.36
C GLU A 44 -9.78 -21.79 -13.33
N ARG A 45 -9.91 -22.91 -12.60
CA ARG A 45 -11.21 -23.59 -12.44
C ARG A 45 -12.27 -22.70 -11.79
N ARG A 46 -11.88 -21.78 -10.91
CA ARG A 46 -12.79 -20.81 -10.30
C ARG A 46 -13.15 -19.69 -11.28
N LEU A 47 -12.16 -19.14 -11.98
CA LEU A 47 -12.36 -18.10 -12.99
C LEU A 47 -13.30 -18.57 -14.11
N LYS A 48 -13.18 -19.83 -14.56
CA LYS A 48 -14.08 -20.43 -15.57
C LYS A 48 -15.52 -20.62 -15.09
N LYS A 49 -15.75 -20.71 -13.78
CA LYS A 49 -17.08 -20.95 -13.18
C LYS A 49 -17.80 -19.66 -12.75
N ASP A 50 -17.05 -18.59 -12.51
CA ASP A 50 -17.58 -17.34 -11.95
C ASP A 50 -17.13 -16.16 -12.83
N GLU A 51 -18.01 -15.75 -13.73
CA GLU A 51 -17.74 -14.70 -14.72
C GLU A 51 -17.46 -13.35 -14.06
N LYS A 52 -18.15 -13.02 -12.96
CA LYS A 52 -17.91 -11.76 -12.23
C LYS A 52 -16.54 -11.80 -11.59
N TYR A 53 -16.20 -12.89 -10.89
CA TYR A 53 -14.89 -13.06 -10.28
C TYR A 53 -13.78 -12.97 -11.34
N TYR A 54 -13.97 -13.60 -12.50
CA TYR A 54 -13.05 -13.49 -13.62
C TYR A 54 -12.84 -12.05 -14.10
N LYS A 55 -13.91 -11.33 -14.42
CA LYS A 55 -13.83 -9.93 -14.89
C LYS A 55 -13.14 -9.03 -13.88
N ASP A 56 -13.50 -9.14 -12.59
CA ASP A 56 -12.91 -8.35 -11.53
C ASP A 56 -11.42 -8.68 -11.34
N TYR A 57 -11.04 -9.95 -11.45
CA TYR A 57 -9.66 -10.40 -11.34
C TYR A 57 -8.80 -9.91 -12.51
N VAL A 58 -9.29 -10.06 -13.74
CA VAL A 58 -8.59 -9.59 -14.96
C VAL A 58 -8.39 -8.08 -14.89
N LYS A 59 -9.42 -7.32 -14.48
CA LYS A 59 -9.31 -5.89 -14.26
C LYS A 59 -8.19 -5.55 -13.28
N PHE A 60 -8.17 -6.20 -12.11
CA PHE A 60 -7.12 -5.99 -11.12
C PHE A 60 -5.72 -6.27 -11.69
N MET A 61 -5.53 -7.40 -12.38
CA MET A 61 -4.22 -7.78 -12.92
C MET A 61 -3.76 -6.81 -14.00
N ASN A 62 -4.67 -6.42 -14.90
CA ASN A 62 -4.37 -5.42 -15.92
C ASN A 62 -4.02 -4.05 -15.31
N ASP A 63 -4.71 -3.65 -14.23
CA ASP A 63 -4.44 -2.38 -13.54
C ASP A 63 -3.02 -2.35 -12.95
N ILE A 64 -2.57 -3.41 -12.26
CA ILE A 64 -1.22 -3.45 -11.67
C ILE A 64 -0.12 -3.54 -12.75
N ILE A 65 -0.37 -4.24 -13.85
CA ILE A 65 0.58 -4.36 -14.97
C ILE A 65 0.69 -3.04 -15.72
N THR A 66 -0.43 -2.41 -16.06
CA THR A 66 -0.48 -1.14 -16.81
C THR A 66 0.16 0.00 -16.04
N ARG A 67 0.00 0.03 -14.71
CA ARG A 67 0.66 1.03 -13.84
C ARG A 67 2.15 0.79 -13.66
N GLY A 68 2.66 -0.36 -14.07
CA GLY A 68 4.07 -0.73 -13.91
C GLY A 68 4.43 -1.22 -12.52
N ASP A 69 3.45 -1.57 -11.68
CA ASP A 69 3.69 -2.22 -10.38
C ASP A 69 4.18 -3.67 -10.57
N ALA A 70 3.79 -4.29 -11.69
CA ALA A 70 4.21 -5.60 -12.12
C ALA A 70 4.70 -5.54 -13.57
N GLU A 71 5.62 -6.43 -13.94
CA GLU A 71 6.06 -6.59 -15.33
C GLU A 71 6.14 -8.07 -15.70
N LYS A 72 5.95 -8.37 -16.98
CA LYS A 72 6.28 -9.68 -17.54
C LYS A 72 7.79 -9.86 -17.45
N VAL A 73 8.24 -11.01 -16.96
CA VAL A 73 9.67 -11.30 -16.85
C VAL A 73 10.24 -11.45 -18.26
N PRO A 74 11.32 -10.73 -18.62
CA PRO A 74 11.95 -10.88 -19.93
C PRO A 74 12.45 -12.31 -20.15
N GLU A 75 12.40 -12.80 -21.38
CA GLU A 75 12.83 -14.18 -21.72
C GLU A 75 14.24 -14.50 -21.22
N GLN A 76 15.15 -13.52 -21.32
CA GLN A 76 16.54 -13.64 -20.90
C GLN A 76 16.72 -13.83 -19.39
N GLU A 77 15.71 -13.48 -18.59
CA GLU A 77 15.73 -13.57 -17.13
C GLU A 77 14.92 -14.77 -16.63
N LEU A 78 14.21 -15.52 -17.48
CA LEU A 78 13.36 -16.63 -17.06
C LEU A 78 14.15 -17.71 -16.30
N ASP A 79 15.38 -17.97 -16.74
CA ASP A 79 16.28 -19.00 -16.19
C ASP A 79 17.12 -18.51 -14.99
N ASN A 80 16.82 -17.34 -14.42
CA ASN A 80 17.48 -16.87 -13.21
C ASN A 80 17.36 -17.92 -12.09
N LYS A 81 18.49 -18.24 -11.46
CA LYS A 81 18.57 -19.31 -10.46
C LYS A 81 17.83 -18.97 -9.16
N THR A 82 17.84 -17.69 -8.78
CA THR A 82 17.34 -17.24 -7.48
C THR A 82 15.95 -16.62 -7.66
N THR A 83 14.93 -17.47 -7.59
CA THR A 83 13.55 -17.07 -7.88
C THR A 83 12.57 -17.68 -6.88
N TRP A 84 11.46 -16.99 -6.67
CA TRP A 84 10.35 -17.51 -5.88
C TRP A 84 9.02 -17.07 -6.46
N TYR A 85 8.11 -18.04 -6.60
CA TYR A 85 6.79 -17.84 -7.19
C TYR A 85 5.75 -17.68 -6.08
N ILE A 86 5.19 -16.49 -5.91
CA ILE A 86 4.14 -16.19 -4.94
C ILE A 86 2.76 -16.50 -5.55
N PRO A 87 2.01 -17.49 -5.02
CA PRO A 87 0.64 -17.73 -5.45
C PRO A 87 -0.23 -16.52 -5.12
N HIS A 88 -1.32 -16.32 -5.87
CA HIS A 88 -2.27 -15.25 -5.60
C HIS A 88 -3.71 -15.75 -5.59
N HIS A 89 -4.55 -15.05 -4.83
CA HIS A 89 -5.98 -15.34 -4.76
C HIS A 89 -6.78 -14.05 -4.49
N GLY A 90 -7.99 -14.02 -5.02
CA GLY A 90 -8.90 -12.88 -4.89
C GLY A 90 -9.89 -13.08 -3.75
N VAL A 91 -10.05 -12.05 -2.92
CA VAL A 91 -10.98 -11.99 -1.80
C VAL A 91 -11.89 -10.78 -1.99
N TYR A 92 -13.20 -10.94 -1.81
CA TYR A 92 -14.13 -9.81 -1.78
C TYR A 92 -14.21 -9.22 -0.38
N HIS A 93 -14.31 -7.90 -0.30
CA HIS A 93 -14.55 -7.24 0.97
C HIS A 93 -15.98 -7.54 1.47
N PRO A 94 -16.18 -7.99 2.72
CA PRO A 94 -17.51 -8.38 3.22
C PRO A 94 -18.57 -7.28 3.10
N HIS A 95 -18.14 -6.02 3.24
CA HIS A 95 -19.02 -4.84 3.15
C HIS A 95 -18.95 -4.08 1.82
N LYS A 96 -18.14 -4.55 0.86
CA LYS A 96 -17.98 -3.95 -0.48
C LYS A 96 -17.83 -5.06 -1.53
N PRO A 97 -18.88 -5.86 -1.80
CA PRO A 97 -18.81 -7.08 -2.61
C PRO A 97 -18.45 -6.83 -4.09
N GLU A 98 -18.58 -5.59 -4.55
CA GLU A 98 -18.10 -5.11 -5.85
C GLU A 98 -16.57 -4.93 -5.92
N LYS A 99 -15.86 -4.88 -4.79
CA LYS A 99 -14.41 -4.64 -4.76
C LYS A 99 -13.63 -5.91 -4.43
N ILE A 100 -13.08 -6.56 -5.46
CA ILE A 100 -12.10 -7.63 -5.29
C ILE A 100 -10.75 -7.05 -4.79
N ARG A 101 -10.07 -7.80 -3.94
CA ARG A 101 -8.65 -7.61 -3.60
C ARG A 101 -7.90 -8.88 -3.94
N VAL A 102 -6.90 -8.79 -4.80
CA VAL A 102 -5.99 -9.91 -5.04
C VAL A 102 -4.86 -9.83 -4.02
N VAL A 103 -4.68 -10.92 -3.28
CA VAL A 103 -3.65 -11.08 -2.27
C VAL A 103 -2.58 -12.01 -2.82
N PHE A 104 -1.33 -11.58 -2.78
CA PHE A 104 -0.19 -12.43 -3.09
C PHE A 104 0.34 -13.06 -1.80
N ASP A 105 0.35 -14.39 -1.77
CA ASP A 105 0.61 -15.17 -0.56
C ASP A 105 2.10 -15.46 -0.41
N CYS A 106 2.83 -14.54 0.23
CA CYS A 106 4.24 -14.74 0.58
C CYS A 106 4.45 -15.72 1.75
N SER A 107 3.37 -16.21 2.38
CA SER A 107 3.40 -17.23 3.43
C SER A 107 3.19 -18.64 2.88
N ALA A 108 2.87 -18.77 1.59
CA ALA A 108 2.72 -20.05 0.92
C ALA A 108 4.02 -20.87 1.09
N ARG A 109 3.89 -22.06 1.71
CA ARG A 109 5.03 -22.92 2.01
C ARG A 109 5.28 -23.92 0.88
N PHE A 110 6.54 -24.14 0.58
CA PHE A 110 7.01 -25.20 -0.29
C PHE A 110 8.29 -25.79 0.30
N GLN A 111 8.36 -27.12 0.37
CA GLN A 111 9.49 -27.86 0.98
C GLN A 111 9.90 -27.31 2.36
N GLY A 112 8.93 -26.98 3.20
CA GLY A 112 9.15 -26.54 4.58
C GLY A 112 9.46 -25.04 4.77
N THR A 113 9.59 -24.25 3.71
CA THR A 113 9.91 -22.81 3.80
C THR A 113 8.90 -21.94 3.03
N SER A 114 8.80 -20.67 3.38
CA SER A 114 8.07 -19.61 2.65
C SER A 114 8.96 -18.38 2.46
N LEU A 115 8.57 -17.44 1.59
CA LEU A 115 9.30 -16.18 1.44
C LEU A 115 9.32 -15.39 2.76
N ASN A 116 8.21 -15.35 3.49
CA ASN A 116 8.11 -14.66 4.77
C ASN A 116 9.04 -15.23 5.84
N ASP A 117 9.38 -16.52 5.78
CA ASP A 117 10.36 -17.12 6.71
C ASP A 117 11.77 -16.53 6.54
N HIS A 118 12.09 -16.00 5.35
CA HIS A 118 13.38 -15.39 5.03
C HIS A 118 13.39 -13.87 5.16
N LEU A 119 12.23 -13.23 5.31
CA LEU A 119 12.11 -11.79 5.45
C LEU A 119 12.16 -11.35 6.92
N LEU A 120 12.89 -10.27 7.20
CA LEU A 120 12.77 -9.56 8.46
C LEU A 120 11.47 -8.76 8.44
N THR A 121 10.58 -9.01 9.40
CA THR A 121 9.39 -8.17 9.64
C THR A 121 9.77 -6.72 9.98
N GLY A 122 11.00 -6.50 10.44
CA GLY A 122 11.51 -5.22 10.91
C GLY A 122 11.07 -4.93 12.35
N PRO A 123 11.68 -3.93 13.02
CA PRO A 123 11.10 -3.38 14.24
C PRO A 123 9.74 -2.75 13.89
N ASP A 124 8.81 -2.72 14.85
CA ASP A 124 7.54 -2.03 14.66
C ASP A 124 7.80 -0.52 14.55
N LEU A 125 7.94 -0.06 13.30
CA LEU A 125 8.06 1.34 12.95
C LEU A 125 6.69 1.99 12.75
N THR A 126 5.62 1.22 12.84
CA THR A 126 4.26 1.75 12.80
C THR A 126 4.10 2.63 14.04
N ASN A 127 3.51 3.81 13.86
CA ASN A 127 3.14 4.58 15.04
C ASN A 127 2.06 3.80 15.78
N THR A 128 2.10 3.78 17.12
CA THR A 128 1.06 3.09 17.88
C THR A 128 -0.29 3.74 17.61
N LEU A 129 -1.32 2.93 17.40
CA LEU A 129 -2.69 3.40 17.18
C LEU A 129 -3.11 4.39 18.27
N VAL A 130 -2.88 4.03 19.54
CA VAL A 130 -3.14 4.89 20.70
C VAL A 130 -2.38 6.21 20.59
N GLY A 131 -1.11 6.18 20.20
CA GLY A 131 -0.31 7.40 20.07
C GLY A 131 -0.85 8.34 18.98
N VAL A 132 -1.26 7.78 17.84
CA VAL A 132 -1.86 8.54 16.72
C VAL A 132 -3.17 9.17 17.18
N LEU A 133 -4.09 8.39 17.75
CA LEU A 133 -5.38 8.86 18.27
C LEU A 133 -5.22 9.93 19.36
N CYS A 134 -4.29 9.75 20.30
CA CYS A 134 -4.01 10.75 21.34
C CYS A 134 -3.49 12.07 20.77
N ARG A 135 -2.78 12.07 19.64
CA ARG A 135 -2.35 13.31 18.96
C ARG A 135 -3.49 13.95 18.16
N PHE A 136 -4.31 13.11 17.53
CA PHE A 136 -5.49 13.52 16.78
C PHE A 136 -6.56 14.20 17.64
N ARG A 137 -6.60 13.92 18.95
CA ARG A 137 -7.57 14.55 19.88
C ARG A 137 -7.07 15.82 20.57
N LYS A 138 -5.94 16.41 20.14
CA LYS A 138 -5.32 17.55 20.83
C LYS A 138 -5.82 18.91 20.37
N GLY A 139 -6.22 19.02 19.10
CA GLY A 139 -6.63 20.27 18.48
C GLY A 139 -8.12 20.25 18.12
N PRO A 140 -8.76 21.44 18.04
CA PRO A 140 -10.16 21.58 17.64
C PRO A 140 -10.41 21.36 16.14
N ILE A 141 -9.40 21.50 15.27
CA ILE A 141 -9.56 21.28 13.83
C ILE A 141 -8.88 19.98 13.47
N ALA A 142 -9.68 18.97 13.13
CA ALA A 142 -9.25 17.61 12.84
C ALA A 142 -9.19 17.35 11.33
N ILE A 143 -8.15 16.64 10.88
CA ILE A 143 -7.88 16.31 9.49
C ILE A 143 -7.51 14.83 9.41
N MET A 144 -8.10 14.13 8.45
CA MET A 144 -7.72 12.77 8.08
C MET A 144 -7.40 12.71 6.59
N CYS A 145 -6.52 11.78 6.21
CA CYS A 145 -6.25 11.43 4.81
C CYS A 145 -5.73 9.99 4.71
N ASP A 146 -5.60 9.49 3.48
CA ASP A 146 -5.07 8.17 3.15
C ASP A 146 -3.87 8.33 2.20
N VAL A 147 -2.94 7.38 2.23
CA VAL A 147 -1.88 7.27 1.19
C VAL A 147 -2.38 6.32 0.11
N GLU A 148 -2.60 6.83 -1.10
CA GLU A 148 -3.09 6.01 -2.19
C GLU A 148 -2.16 4.83 -2.47
N ARG A 149 -2.65 3.60 -2.21
CA ARG A 149 -1.94 2.34 -2.48
C ARG A 149 -0.54 2.31 -1.86
N MET A 150 -0.42 2.74 -0.60
CA MET A 150 0.86 2.94 0.11
C MET A 150 1.98 1.95 -0.23
N PHE A 151 1.71 0.63 -0.18
CA PHE A 151 2.76 -0.36 -0.45
C PHE A 151 3.29 -0.31 -1.88
N HIS A 152 2.42 -0.08 -2.86
CA HIS A 152 2.79 -0.05 -4.27
C HIS A 152 3.60 1.20 -4.63
N GLN A 153 3.54 2.26 -3.81
CA GLN A 153 4.31 3.47 -4.05
C GLN A 153 5.82 3.32 -3.78
N PHE A 154 6.20 2.24 -3.08
CA PHE A 154 7.59 1.92 -2.78
C PHE A 154 8.06 0.74 -3.62
N HIS A 155 9.11 0.98 -4.41
CA HIS A 155 9.64 -0.01 -5.32
C HIS A 155 10.57 -0.99 -4.58
N VAL A 156 10.66 -2.21 -5.09
CA VAL A 156 11.66 -3.21 -4.68
C VAL A 156 12.85 -3.11 -5.61
N ILE A 157 14.08 -3.11 -5.07
CA ILE A 157 15.31 -3.10 -5.90
C ILE A 157 15.30 -4.28 -6.88
N LYS A 158 15.88 -4.06 -8.07
CA LYS A 158 15.81 -5.00 -9.20
C LYS A 158 16.27 -6.42 -8.82
N GLU A 159 17.34 -6.50 -8.04
CA GLU A 159 17.97 -7.74 -7.59
C GLU A 159 17.04 -8.61 -6.75
N HIS A 160 16.02 -8.02 -6.10
CA HIS A 160 15.10 -8.71 -5.21
C HIS A 160 13.71 -8.93 -5.82
N GLN A 161 13.42 -8.41 -7.02
CA GLN A 161 12.09 -8.53 -7.64
C GLN A 161 11.77 -9.98 -8.05
N ASP A 162 12.78 -10.79 -8.33
CA ASP A 162 12.59 -12.19 -8.74
C ASP A 162 12.13 -13.14 -7.63
N TYR A 163 12.16 -12.68 -6.37
CA TYR A 163 11.51 -13.37 -5.25
C TYR A 163 10.00 -13.11 -5.21
N LEU A 164 9.49 -12.20 -6.04
CA LEU A 164 8.09 -11.82 -6.13
C LEU A 164 7.49 -12.19 -7.49
N ARG A 165 7.97 -13.29 -8.10
CA ARG A 165 7.42 -13.80 -9.35
C ARG A 165 6.03 -14.37 -9.13
N PHE A 166 5.16 -14.28 -10.12
CA PHE A 166 3.87 -14.95 -10.14
C PHE A 166 3.52 -15.38 -11.56
N LEU A 167 2.52 -16.25 -11.69
CA LEU A 167 2.08 -16.77 -12.98
C LEU A 167 0.72 -16.17 -13.33
N TRP A 168 0.57 -15.68 -14.55
CA TRP A 168 -0.68 -15.08 -15.00
C TRP A 168 -0.86 -15.23 -16.52
N TRP A 169 -2.10 -15.32 -16.99
CA TRP A 169 -2.41 -15.37 -18.41
C TRP A 169 -2.37 -13.98 -19.04
N ASP A 170 -1.68 -13.84 -20.17
CA ASP A 170 -1.62 -12.57 -20.88
C ASP A 170 -3.04 -12.11 -21.25
N ASN A 171 -3.39 -10.86 -20.90
CA ASN A 171 -4.72 -10.29 -21.07
C ASN A 171 -5.86 -11.09 -20.40
N GLY A 172 -5.54 -12.02 -19.48
CA GLY A 172 -6.51 -12.90 -18.86
C GLY A 172 -6.98 -14.07 -19.74
N ASP A 173 -6.35 -14.34 -20.89
CA ASP A 173 -6.78 -15.42 -21.77
C ASP A 173 -6.47 -16.80 -21.19
N LEU A 174 -7.48 -17.41 -20.57
CA LEU A 174 -7.38 -18.73 -19.93
C LEU A 174 -7.18 -19.90 -20.90
N ASN A 175 -7.16 -19.67 -22.22
CA ASN A 175 -6.83 -20.68 -23.23
C ASN A 175 -5.34 -20.66 -23.62
N SER A 176 -4.61 -19.64 -23.18
CA SER A 176 -3.17 -19.50 -23.41
C SER A 176 -2.36 -20.15 -22.28
N GLU A 177 -1.07 -20.37 -22.53
CA GLU A 177 -0.14 -20.76 -21.48
C GLU A 177 0.15 -19.57 -20.55
N PRO A 178 0.18 -19.77 -19.21
CA PRO A 178 0.53 -18.70 -18.28
C PRO A 178 1.95 -18.18 -18.50
N SER A 179 2.09 -16.86 -18.49
CA SER A 179 3.37 -16.17 -18.48
C SER A 179 3.91 -15.99 -17.07
N VAL A 180 5.23 -15.81 -16.97
CA VAL A 180 5.88 -15.40 -15.71
C VAL A 180 5.89 -13.88 -15.63
N TYR A 181 5.33 -13.35 -14.54
CA TYR A 181 5.40 -11.95 -14.16
C TYR A 181 6.17 -11.81 -12.85
N ARG A 182 6.55 -10.58 -12.50
CA ARG A 182 7.05 -10.24 -11.16
C ARG A 182 6.52 -8.90 -10.69
N MET A 183 6.32 -8.79 -9.39
CA MET A 183 6.06 -7.50 -8.75
C MET A 183 7.35 -6.69 -8.64
N LYS A 184 7.25 -5.40 -8.93
CA LYS A 184 8.34 -4.42 -8.85
C LYS A 184 8.27 -3.54 -7.60
N VAL A 185 7.19 -3.70 -6.83
CA VAL A 185 6.84 -2.86 -5.69
C VAL A 185 6.63 -3.72 -4.45
N HIS A 186 6.69 -3.09 -3.28
CA HIS A 186 6.29 -3.74 -2.05
C HIS A 186 4.79 -4.06 -2.13
N LEU A 187 4.42 -5.26 -1.69
CA LEU A 187 3.07 -5.79 -1.88
C LEU A 187 2.44 -6.22 -0.57
N PHE A 188 1.11 -6.28 -0.57
CA PHE A 188 0.34 -6.83 0.54
C PHE A 188 0.51 -8.36 0.58
N GLY A 189 0.96 -8.89 1.73
CA GLY A 189 1.20 -10.32 1.96
C GLY A 189 2.65 -10.64 2.35
N ALA A 190 3.60 -9.78 2.01
CA ALA A 190 4.98 -9.88 2.49
C ALA A 190 5.10 -9.27 3.90
N ALA A 191 5.66 -10.02 4.84
CA ALA A 191 5.77 -9.64 6.25
C ALA A 191 6.60 -8.36 6.47
N SER A 192 7.54 -8.06 5.55
CA SER A 192 8.39 -6.88 5.64
C SER A 192 7.77 -5.61 5.05
N SER A 193 6.75 -5.71 4.19
CA SER A 193 6.22 -4.56 3.43
C SER A 193 5.74 -3.42 4.34
N PRO A 194 4.97 -3.66 5.42
CA PRO A 194 4.54 -2.59 6.32
C PRO A 194 5.73 -1.83 6.93
N GLY A 195 6.76 -2.55 7.38
CA GLY A 195 7.97 -1.95 7.95
C GLY A 195 8.77 -1.14 6.93
N CYS A 196 8.94 -1.67 5.71
CA CYS A 196 9.65 -0.98 4.63
C CYS A 196 8.94 0.31 4.19
N CYS A 197 7.63 0.25 3.97
CA CYS A 197 6.86 1.40 3.49
C CYS A 197 6.72 2.48 4.58
N ASN A 198 6.52 2.10 5.84
CA ASN A 198 6.57 3.04 6.97
C ASN A 198 7.94 3.71 7.10
N PHE A 199 9.02 2.96 6.89
CA PHE A 199 10.36 3.54 6.86
C PHE A 199 10.52 4.52 5.70
N GLY A 200 10.05 4.16 4.50
CA GLY A 200 10.08 5.04 3.33
C GLY A 200 9.33 6.36 3.56
N LEU A 201 8.13 6.30 4.15
CA LEU A 201 7.36 7.50 4.52
C LEU A 201 8.12 8.38 5.52
N LYS A 202 8.72 7.78 6.56
CA LYS A 202 9.54 8.49 7.55
C LYS A 202 10.83 9.06 6.98
N HIS A 203 11.39 8.40 5.97
CA HIS A 203 12.56 8.88 5.24
C HIS A 203 12.21 10.13 4.44
N ILE A 204 11.13 10.10 3.63
CA ILE A 204 10.62 11.27 2.90
C ILE A 204 10.39 12.45 3.85
N ALA A 205 9.76 12.21 5.00
CA ALA A 205 9.56 13.27 5.99
C ALA A 205 10.88 13.84 6.54
N SER A 206 11.91 13.00 6.68
CA SER A 206 13.22 13.44 7.17
C SER A 206 13.96 14.31 6.14
N GLU A 207 13.84 13.99 4.85
CA GLU A 207 14.35 14.83 3.75
C GLU A 207 13.64 16.20 3.68
N GLY A 208 12.41 16.28 4.18
CA GLY A 208 11.63 17.52 4.25
C GLY A 208 12.01 18.49 5.38
N ARG A 209 12.84 18.08 6.37
CA ARG A 209 13.06 18.84 7.63
C ARG A 209 13.50 20.30 7.48
N ASN A 210 14.22 20.62 6.40
CA ASN A 210 14.75 21.97 6.16
C ASN A 210 13.96 22.75 5.10
N LYS A 211 12.94 22.13 4.50
CA LYS A 211 12.16 22.69 3.39
C LYS A 211 10.70 22.96 3.75
N PHE A 212 10.15 22.19 4.69
CA PHE A 212 8.75 22.26 5.11
C PHE A 212 8.64 22.62 6.59
N ASN A 213 7.45 23.03 7.01
CA ASN A 213 7.17 23.33 8.40
C ASN A 213 7.42 22.09 9.29
N LYS A 214 7.96 22.34 10.48
CA LYS A 214 8.21 21.32 11.50
C LYS A 214 6.94 20.55 11.86
N GLU A 215 5.78 21.20 11.90
CA GLU A 215 4.50 20.54 12.18
C GLU A 215 4.13 19.54 11.07
N THR A 216 4.29 19.91 9.80
CA THR A 216 4.09 19.03 8.62
C THR A 216 5.01 17.81 8.67
N VAL A 217 6.30 18.03 8.89
CA VAL A 217 7.27 16.93 8.97
C VAL A 217 6.94 15.98 10.12
N GLN A 218 6.53 16.52 11.27
CA GLN A 218 6.10 15.71 12.41
C GLN A 218 4.81 14.93 12.12
N PHE A 219 3.87 15.52 11.39
CA PHE A 219 2.65 14.84 10.96
C PHE A 219 2.98 13.64 10.08
N ILE A 220 3.78 13.78 9.02
CA ILE A 220 4.16 12.62 8.19
C ILE A 220 4.90 11.55 9.00
N GLN A 221 5.75 11.95 9.95
CA GLN A 221 6.49 10.99 10.80
C GLN A 221 5.63 10.25 11.82
N ARG A 222 4.61 10.92 12.41
CA ARG A 222 3.94 10.47 13.65
C ARG A 222 2.42 10.43 13.57
N GLY A 223 1.83 11.02 12.54
CA GLY A 223 0.38 11.10 12.33
C GLY A 223 -0.20 9.92 11.58
N PHE A 224 0.64 9.11 10.92
CA PHE A 224 0.19 7.96 10.14
C PHE A 224 0.15 6.67 10.96
N TYR A 225 -0.95 5.93 10.85
CA TYR A 225 -1.06 4.52 11.22
C TYR A 225 -1.16 3.70 9.93
N VAL A 226 -0.03 3.12 9.51
CA VAL A 226 0.09 2.51 8.17
C VAL A 226 -0.19 3.56 7.09
N ASP A 227 -1.30 3.45 6.36
CA ASP A 227 -1.72 4.32 5.26
C ASP A 227 -2.62 5.49 5.70
N ASP A 228 -3.27 5.38 6.86
CA ASP A 228 -4.19 6.40 7.36
C ASP A 228 -3.45 7.50 8.14
N GLY A 229 -3.52 8.75 7.66
CA GLY A 229 -2.96 9.94 8.30
C GLY A 229 -4.01 10.67 9.14
N LEU A 230 -3.69 10.96 10.41
CA LEU A 230 -4.57 11.69 11.32
C LEU A 230 -3.81 12.85 12.00
N ALA A 231 -4.39 14.04 11.94
CA ALA A 231 -3.88 15.24 12.57
C ALA A 231 -4.98 16.08 13.21
N SER A 232 -4.61 16.88 14.20
CA SER A 232 -5.45 17.97 14.68
C SER A 232 -4.60 19.19 15.00
N VAL A 233 -5.10 20.37 14.69
CA VAL A 233 -4.39 21.65 14.85
C VAL A 233 -5.29 22.71 15.48
N THR A 234 -4.69 23.82 15.90
CA THR A 234 -5.35 24.86 16.71
C THR A 234 -6.14 25.89 15.91
N SER A 235 -5.99 25.95 14.59
CA SER A 235 -6.67 26.95 13.75
C SER A 235 -6.84 26.47 12.31
N ILE A 236 -7.80 27.07 11.61
CA ILE A 236 -8.10 26.82 10.18
C ILE A 236 -6.88 27.10 9.30
N ALA A 237 -6.18 28.21 9.54
CA ALA A 237 -4.98 28.57 8.77
C ALA A 237 -3.87 27.51 8.89
N LYS A 238 -3.65 26.95 10.09
CA LYS A 238 -2.69 25.84 10.28
C LYS A 238 -3.15 24.57 9.59
N ALA A 239 -4.46 24.30 9.55
CA ALA A 239 -5.01 23.12 8.91
C ALA A 239 -4.80 23.15 7.40
N ILE A 240 -5.09 24.29 6.77
CA ILE A 240 -4.87 24.50 5.33
C ILE A 240 -3.38 24.34 5.01
N GLN A 241 -2.49 25.03 5.74
CA GLN A 241 -1.03 24.89 5.56
C GLN A 241 -0.57 23.43 5.73
N LEU A 242 -1.06 22.73 6.74
CA LEU A 242 -0.69 21.34 6.99
C LEU A 242 -1.10 20.44 5.82
N VAL A 243 -2.30 20.61 5.28
CA VAL A 243 -2.79 19.82 4.13
C VAL A 243 -1.94 20.09 2.88
N GLU A 244 -1.73 21.36 2.55
CA GLU A 244 -0.95 21.78 1.38
C GLU A 244 0.48 21.26 1.44
N GLU A 245 1.20 21.57 2.52
CA GLU A 245 2.61 21.16 2.67
C GLU A 245 2.75 19.63 2.78
N SER A 246 1.77 18.93 3.38
CA SER A 246 1.82 17.46 3.45
C SER A 246 1.71 16.83 2.07
N ARG A 247 0.82 17.36 1.21
CA ARG A 247 0.70 16.90 -0.18
C ARG A 247 1.98 17.18 -0.95
N GLU A 248 2.55 18.37 -0.81
CA GLU A 248 3.82 18.72 -1.46
C GLU A 248 4.99 17.85 -1.00
N LEU A 249 5.13 17.64 0.32
CA LEU A 249 6.17 16.80 0.90
C LEU A 249 6.03 15.35 0.43
N CYS A 250 4.83 14.77 0.47
CA CYS A 250 4.58 13.41 -0.03
C CYS A 250 4.86 13.29 -1.53
N LYS A 251 4.51 14.31 -2.32
CA LYS A 251 4.79 14.35 -3.76
C LYS A 251 6.29 14.31 -4.08
N THR A 252 7.16 14.75 -3.18
CA THR A 252 8.62 14.60 -3.36
C THR A 252 9.08 13.15 -3.45
N GLY A 253 8.33 12.19 -2.89
CA GLY A 253 8.56 10.75 -3.03
C GLY A 253 7.53 10.06 -3.93
N ASN A 254 6.86 10.82 -4.78
CA ASN A 254 5.73 10.40 -5.61
C ASN A 254 4.59 9.71 -4.84
N LEU A 255 4.40 10.08 -3.57
CA LEU A 255 3.25 9.64 -2.77
C LEU A 255 2.08 10.59 -2.98
N HIS A 256 0.91 10.00 -3.18
CA HIS A 256 -0.34 10.73 -3.34
C HIS A 256 -1.18 10.61 -2.07
N LEU A 257 -1.46 11.74 -1.43
CA LEU A 257 -2.41 11.81 -0.31
C LEU A 257 -3.79 12.17 -0.87
N HIS A 258 -4.80 11.38 -0.51
CA HIS A 258 -6.17 11.51 -0.98
C HIS A 258 -7.17 11.20 0.14
N LYS A 259 -8.47 11.22 -0.19
CA LYS A 259 -9.59 11.00 0.74
C LYS A 259 -9.52 11.88 1.99
N PHE A 260 -9.23 13.15 1.79
CA PHE A 260 -9.20 14.10 2.88
C PHE A 260 -10.58 14.24 3.53
N VAL A 261 -10.59 14.27 4.86
CA VAL A 261 -11.76 14.53 5.71
C VAL A 261 -11.37 15.58 6.75
N SER A 262 -12.27 16.49 7.09
CA SER A 262 -12.07 17.47 8.17
C SER A 262 -13.40 17.85 8.81
N ASN A 263 -13.40 18.14 10.12
CA ASN A 263 -14.57 18.68 10.84
C ASN A 263 -14.86 20.15 10.51
N ASN A 264 -13.93 20.82 9.85
CA ASN A 264 -14.10 22.20 9.42
C ASN A 264 -14.32 22.29 7.90
N LYS A 265 -15.45 22.92 7.51
CA LYS A 265 -15.87 23.09 6.11
C LYS A 265 -14.97 24.06 5.33
N GLU A 266 -14.40 25.07 5.97
CA GLU A 266 -13.49 26.00 5.30
C GLU A 266 -12.20 25.29 4.90
N VAL A 267 -11.67 24.41 5.76
CA VAL A 267 -10.52 23.55 5.42
C VAL A 267 -10.86 22.65 4.24
N LEU A 268 -11.98 21.93 4.29
CA LEU A 268 -12.39 21.05 3.19
C LEU A 268 -12.56 21.80 1.86
N ALA A 269 -13.10 23.02 1.89
CA ALA A 269 -13.30 23.84 0.69
C ALA A 269 -11.98 24.23 -0.02
N THR A 270 -10.84 24.18 0.67
CA THR A 270 -9.52 24.40 0.05
C THR A 270 -8.96 23.18 -0.67
N ILE A 271 -9.53 22.00 -0.45
CA ILE A 271 -9.05 20.74 -0.98
C ILE A 271 -9.78 20.43 -2.30
N PRO A 272 -9.08 20.05 -3.38
CA PRO A 272 -9.75 19.66 -4.63
C PRO A 272 -10.77 18.53 -4.40
N GLN A 273 -11.92 18.59 -5.08
CA GLN A 273 -13.03 17.69 -4.80
C GLN A 273 -12.67 16.21 -5.02
N GLU A 274 -11.82 15.93 -6.00
CA GLU A 274 -11.28 14.60 -6.31
C GLU A 274 -10.38 14.03 -5.21
N GLU A 275 -9.84 14.88 -4.34
CA GLU A 275 -8.97 14.50 -3.21
C GLU A 275 -9.76 14.35 -1.91
N GLN A 276 -11.01 14.79 -1.87
CA GLN A 276 -11.87 14.64 -0.70
C GLN A 276 -12.41 13.21 -0.64
N ALA A 277 -12.71 12.73 0.57
CA ALA A 277 -13.39 11.45 0.69
C ALA A 277 -14.78 11.52 0.04
N GLU A 278 -15.15 10.50 -0.74
CA GLU A 278 -16.52 10.35 -1.23
C GLU A 278 -17.46 10.35 -0.01
N SER A 279 -18.40 11.30 0.04
CA SER A 279 -19.34 11.42 1.15
C SER A 279 -20.08 10.10 1.34
N ILE A 280 -19.88 9.42 2.47
CA ILE A 280 -20.66 8.23 2.82
C ILE A 280 -22.10 8.71 3.07
N ASN A 281 -22.96 8.56 2.05
CA ASN A 281 -24.41 8.79 2.09
C ASN A 281 -24.85 10.17 2.63
N GLN A 282 -25.05 11.11 1.70
CA GLN A 282 -26.08 12.15 1.77
C GLN A 282 -27.51 11.54 1.68
N ASN A 283 -27.83 10.48 2.42
CA ASN A 283 -29.20 10.00 2.53
C ASN A 283 -29.80 10.49 3.85
N MET A 284 -30.58 11.55 3.69
CA MET A 284 -31.44 12.22 4.65
C MET A 284 -31.94 11.35 5.82
N THR A 285 -31.55 11.75 7.04
CA THR A 285 -32.52 11.94 8.12
C THR A 285 -32.00 13.12 8.95
N PHE A 286 -32.76 14.22 8.99
CA PHE A 286 -32.47 15.36 9.86
C PHE A 286 -32.36 14.85 11.31
N GLY A 287 -31.14 14.76 11.84
CA GLY A 287 -30.89 14.39 13.24
C GLY A 287 -29.78 13.38 13.52
N GLU A 288 -29.14 12.75 12.52
CA GLU A 288 -28.04 11.81 12.76
C GLU A 288 -26.67 12.38 12.35
N LEU A 289 -25.80 12.50 13.35
CA LEU A 289 -24.43 13.00 13.27
C LEU A 289 -23.59 12.27 12.20
N HIS A 290 -22.78 12.99 11.42
CA HIS A 290 -21.82 12.38 10.49
C HIS A 290 -20.75 11.57 11.24
N ILE A 291 -20.85 10.24 11.19
CA ILE A 291 -19.90 9.31 11.82
C ILE A 291 -18.98 8.71 10.75
N GLU A 292 -17.70 9.09 10.78
CA GLU A 292 -16.65 8.42 10.01
C GLU A 292 -15.90 7.39 10.86
N ARG A 293 -15.26 6.41 10.21
CA ARG A 293 -14.40 5.45 10.93
C ARG A 293 -12.95 5.93 10.91
N ALA A 294 -12.49 6.47 12.03
CA ALA A 294 -11.07 6.70 12.30
C ALA A 294 -10.45 5.42 12.87
N LEU A 295 -9.81 4.61 12.03
CA LEU A 295 -9.07 3.42 12.46
C LEU A 295 -9.91 2.41 13.26
N GLY A 296 -11.17 2.23 12.87
CA GLY A 296 -12.12 1.33 13.54
C GLY A 296 -12.86 1.94 14.73
N VAL A 297 -12.57 3.19 15.10
CA VAL A 297 -13.32 3.97 16.09
C VAL A 297 -14.24 4.95 15.34
N GLN A 298 -15.45 5.15 15.87
CA GLN A 298 -16.39 6.14 15.34
C GLN A 298 -15.93 7.55 15.72
N TRP A 299 -15.72 8.40 14.73
CA TRP A 299 -15.45 9.83 14.88
C TRP A 299 -16.65 10.61 14.37
N CYS A 300 -17.20 11.48 15.22
CA CYS A 300 -18.32 12.33 14.86
C CYS A 300 -17.80 13.66 14.31
N ILE A 301 -17.88 13.84 12.99
CA ILE A 301 -17.35 15.03 12.30
C ILE A 301 -18.04 16.32 12.77
N GLU A 302 -19.33 16.26 13.11
CA GLU A 302 -20.09 17.45 13.47
C GLU A 302 -20.00 17.83 14.96
N ALA A 303 -19.74 16.86 15.83
CA ALA A 303 -19.70 17.08 17.28
C ALA A 303 -18.28 17.30 17.83
N ASP A 304 -17.25 16.81 17.13
CA ASP A 304 -15.83 16.96 17.47
C ASP A 304 -15.15 17.94 16.52
#